data_AF-A0A257NLF2-F1
#
_entry.id   AF-A0A257NLF2-F1
#
_cell.length_a   1.000
_cell.length_b   1.000
_cell.length_c   1.000
_cell.angle_alpha   90.00
_cell.angle_beta   90.00
_cell.angle_gamma   90.00
#
_symmetry.space_group_name_H-M   'P 1'
#
loop_
_entity.id
_entity.type
_entity.pdbx_description
1 polymer ?
#
loop_
_entity_poly.entity_id
_entity_poly.type
_entity_poly.pdbx_seq_one_letter_code
_entity_poly.pdbx_strand_id
1 'polypeptide(L)' 'RPLADCLDSYFIRQVDVPSPTPRVTLSTALLDQLPDVTVGVRGRPLVEILRPAYAALGEGRGDR' A
#
# COMPACT_ATOMS: atom_id res chain seq x y z
N ARG A 1 -11.13 26.04 32.29
CA ARG A 1 -10.99 24.57 32.25
C ARG A 1 -9.61 24.22 32.78
N PRO A 2 -9.49 23.29 33.74
CA PRO A 2 -8.22 22.72 34.20
C PRO A 2 -7.38 22.18 33.03
N LEU A 3 -6.05 22.23 33.17
CA LEU A 3 -5.13 21.69 32.16
C LEU A 3 -5.35 20.18 31.95
N ALA A 4 -5.64 19.45 33.03
CA ALA A 4 -5.93 18.01 32.97
C ALA A 4 -7.09 17.70 32.01
N ASP A 5 -8.21 18.41 32.12
CA ASP A 5 -9.39 18.22 31.27
C ASP A 5 -9.10 18.53 29.78
N CYS A 6 -8.23 19.51 29.52
CA CYS A 6 -7.83 19.85 28.15
C CYS A 6 -6.96 18.74 27.53
N LEU A 7 -6.01 18.19 28.30
CA LEU A 7 -5.16 17.10 27.85
C LEU A 7 -5.97 15.83 27.61
N ASP A 8 -6.87 15.49 28.52
CA ASP A 8 -7.71 14.30 28.40
C ASP A 8 -8.57 14.36 27.11
N SER A 9 -9.12 15.53 26.80
CA SER A 9 -9.88 15.73 25.55
C SER A 9 -9.04 15.71 24.28
N TYR A 10 -7.76 16.11 24.35
CA TYR A 10 -6.86 16.16 23.20
C TYR A 10 -6.39 14.76 22.76
N PHE A 11 -6.15 13.85 23.72
CA PHE A 11 -5.67 12.49 23.43
C PHE A 11 -6.77 11.51 23.05
N ILE A 12 -8.05 11.89 23.18
CA ILE A 12 -9.16 11.11 22.64
C ILE A 12 -9.14 11.17 21.11
N ARG A 13 -9.38 10.04 20.45
CA ARG A 13 -9.48 9.93 18.99
C ARG A 13 -10.55 10.91 18.46
N GLN A 14 -10.10 12.00 17.84
CA GLN A 14 -10.95 13.12 17.42
C GLN A 14 -11.85 12.79 16.22
N VAL A 15 -11.44 11.85 15.37
CA VAL A 15 -12.21 11.43 14.20
C VAL A 15 -11.87 9.98 13.87
N ASP A 16 -12.86 9.26 13.35
CA ASP A 16 -12.58 7.97 12.73
C ASP A 16 -11.74 8.22 11.47
N VAL A 17 -10.50 7.73 11.47
CA VAL A 17 -9.65 7.85 10.28
C VAL A 17 -10.25 6.93 9.23
N PRO A 18 -10.67 7.44 8.06
CA PRO A 18 -11.19 6.58 7.01
C PRO A 18 -10.13 5.53 6.70
N SER A 19 -10.49 4.26 6.89
CA SER A 19 -9.60 3.15 6.59
C SER A 19 -9.21 3.25 5.11
N PRO A 20 -7.92 3.38 4.76
CA PRO A 20 -7.52 3.40 3.38
C PRO A 20 -7.87 2.04 2.77
N THR A 21 -8.90 2.03 1.92
CA THR A 21 -9.33 0.84 1.20
C THR A 21 -8.10 0.27 0.48
N PRO A 22 -7.72 -1.00 0.73
CA PRO A 22 -6.69 -1.65 -0.06
C PRO A 22 -7.11 -1.59 -1.52
N ARG A 23 -6.43 -0.80 -2.34
CA ARG A 23 -6.63 -0.82 -3.78
C ARG A 23 -5.86 -2.05 -4.30
N VAL A 24 -6.45 -3.24 -4.11
CA VAL A 24 -5.92 -4.55 -4.51
C VAL A 24 -5.50 -4.56 -5.99
N THR A 25 -6.11 -3.69 -6.79
CA THR A 25 -5.86 -3.53 -8.22
C THR A 25 -4.63 -2.69 -8.61
N LEU A 26 -3.89 -2.09 -7.66
CA LEU A 26 -2.74 -1.24 -8.00
C LEU A 26 -1.40 -1.96 -8.08
N SER A 27 -1.24 -3.12 -7.46
CA SER A 27 0.10 -3.73 -7.31
C SER A 27 0.75 -4.04 -8.66
N THR A 28 0.02 -4.66 -9.60
CA THR A 28 0.53 -4.91 -10.95
C THR A 28 0.55 -3.66 -11.83
N ALA A 29 -0.41 -2.73 -11.63
CA ALA A 29 -0.44 -1.46 -12.35
C ALA A 29 0.75 -0.54 -12.01
N LEU A 30 1.38 -0.69 -10.84
CA LEU A 30 2.62 0.00 -10.49
C LEU A 30 3.79 -0.42 -11.40
N LEU A 31 3.82 -1.68 -11.84
CA LEU A 31 4.86 -2.16 -12.73
C LEU A 31 4.75 -1.55 -14.14
N ASP A 32 3.52 -1.22 -14.57
CA ASP A 32 3.26 -0.60 -15.86
C ASP A 32 3.60 0.91 -15.88
N GLN A 33 3.82 1.52 -14.70
CA GLN A 33 4.24 2.93 -14.56
C GLN A 33 5.76 3.09 -14.51
N LEU A 34 6.52 1.99 -14.51
CA LEU A 34 7.97 2.07 -14.48
C LEU A 34 8.48 2.65 -15.80
N PRO A 35 9.47 3.57 -15.76
CA PRO A 35 10.19 3.95 -16.97
C PRO A 35 10.79 2.70 -17.61
N ASP A 36 11.08 2.73 -18.90
CA ASP A 36 11.67 1.57 -19.59
C ASP A 36 13.01 1.20 -18.94
N VAL A 37 13.03 0.13 -18.15
CA VAL A 37 14.20 -0.35 -17.43
C VAL A 37 14.74 -1.56 -18.17
N THR A 38 15.93 -1.43 -18.78
CA THR A 38 16.63 -2.51 -19.50
C THR A 38 17.27 -3.54 -18.56
N VAL A 39 16.67 -3.78 -17.40
CA VAL A 39 17.13 -4.79 -16.44
C VAL A 39 16.44 -6.10 -16.75
N GLY A 40 17.24 -7.10 -17.12
CA GLY A 40 16.80 -8.47 -17.38
C GLY A 40 17.45 -9.46 -16.43
N VAL A 41 16.70 -10.49 -16.02
CA VAL A 41 17.21 -11.64 -15.29
C VAL A 41 17.12 -12.86 -16.19
N ARG A 42 18.26 -13.50 -16.47
CA ARG A 42 18.34 -14.67 -17.37
C ARG A 42 17.66 -14.45 -18.74
N GLY A 43 17.79 -13.24 -19.29
CA GLY A 43 17.22 -12.88 -20.60
C GLY A 43 15.72 -12.56 -20.60
N ARG A 44 15.07 -12.49 -19.43
CA ARG A 44 13.68 -12.04 -19.31
C ARG A 44 13.60 -10.65 -18.67
N PRO A 45 12.67 -9.79 -19.10
CA PRO A 45 12.49 -8.48 -18.50
C PRO A 45 12.05 -8.61 -17.05
N LEU A 46 12.66 -7.82 -16.16
CA LEU A 46 12.42 -7.88 -14.72
C LEU A 46 10.92 -7.70 -14.38
N VAL A 47 10.22 -6.84 -15.11
CA VAL A 47 8.78 -6.56 -14.91
C VAL A 47 7.91 -7.81 -15.08
N GLU A 48 8.18 -8.64 -16.09
CA GLU A 48 7.43 -9.88 -16.30
C GLU A 48 7.64 -10.89 -15.17
N ILE A 49 8.85 -10.91 -14.59
CA ILE A 49 9.20 -11.81 -13.49
C ILE A 49 8.54 -11.36 -12.18
N LEU A 50 8.42 -10.04 -11.96
CA LEU A 50 7.84 -9.47 -10.74
C LEU A 50 6.31 -9.47 -10.73
N ARG A 51 5.66 -9.49 -11.91
CA ARG A 51 4.21 -9.46 -12.04
C ARG A 51 3.46 -10.50 -11.18
N PRO A 52 3.82 -11.80 -11.13
CA PRO A 52 3.15 -12.77 -10.27
C PRO A 52 3.35 -12.49 -8.76
N ALA A 53 4.53 -12.00 -8.35
CA ALA A 53 4.78 -11.67 -6.94
C ALA A 53 3.96 -10.44 -6.49
N TYR A 54 3.82 -9.44 -7.36
CA TYR A 54 3.00 -8.27 -7.11
C TYR A 54 1.50 -8.57 -7.15
N ALA A 55 1.06 -9.55 -7.94
CA ALA A 55 -0.32 -10.04 -7.90
C ALA A 55 -0.64 -10.66 -6.52
N ALA A 56 0.21 -11.57 -6.03
CA ALA A 56 0.06 -12.18 -4.70
C ALA A 56 0.10 -11.14 -3.55
N LEU A 57 0.88 -10.07 -3.71
CA LEU A 57 0.92 -8.96 -2.75
C LEU A 57 -0.42 -8.20 -2.67
N GLY A 58 -1.15 -8.09 -3.79
CA GLY A 58 -2.48 -7.50 -3.82
C GLY A 58 -3.52 -8.36 -3.09
N GLU A 59 -3.44 -9.68 -3.25
CA GLU A 59 -4.40 -10.64 -2.70
C GLU A 59 -4.25 -10.82 -1.18
N GLY A 60 -3.02 -10.81 -0.66
CA GLY A 60 -2.73 -10.99 0.77
C GLY A 60 -3.24 -9.89 1.71
N ARG A 61 -3.76 -8.77 1.17
CA ARG A 61 -4.35 -7.67 1.97
C ARG A 61 -5.88 -7.77 2.11
N GLY A 62 -6.53 -8.78 1.52
CA GLY A 62 -7.98 -8.97 1.54
C GLY A 62 -8.53 -9.94 2.61
N ASP A 63 -7.68 -10.66 3.34
CA ASP A 63 -8.08 -11.72 4.29
C ASP A 63 -7.74 -11.41 5.76
N ARG A 64 -8.01 -10.17 6.21
CA ARG A 64 -7.87 -9.81 7.63
C ARG A 64 -8.97 -8.87 8.10
#